data_AF-A0A1C5DY41-F1
#
_entry.id   AF-A0A1C5DY41-F1
#
_cell.length_a   1.000
_cell.length_b   1.000
_cell.length_c   1.000
_cell.angle_alpha   90.00
_cell.angle_beta   90.00
_cell.angle_gamma   90.00
#
_symmetry.space_group_name_H-M   'P 1'
#
loop_
_entity.id
_entity.type
_entity.pdbx_description
1 polymer ?
#
loop_
_entity_poly.entity_id
_entity_poly.type
_entity_poly.pdbx_seq_one_letter_code
_entity_poly.pdbx_strand_id
1 'polypeptide(L)'
;MDDLGLGVPAWDLARPAAWYACGLLPPDDWTRFLTAYQEANGPAVPATGDPWPALDVPARALTVQTAALAITKALAADRPLDEIEQAVVDACARMPAG
;
A
#
# COMPACT_ATOMS: atom_id res chain seq x y z
N MET A 1 -14.55 -20.96 13.43
CA MET A 1 -13.90 -19.88 14.19
C MET A 1 -13.38 -18.95 13.12
N ASP A 2 -14.07 -17.83 12.95
CA ASP A 2 -13.95 -16.90 11.83
C ASP A 2 -12.78 -15.95 12.10
N ASP A 3 -11.62 -16.23 11.49
CA ASP A 3 -10.41 -15.42 11.61
C ASP A 3 -10.38 -14.23 10.61
N LEU A 4 -11.52 -13.89 10.00
CA LEU A 4 -11.70 -12.60 9.33
C LEU A 4 -12.00 -11.54 10.40
N GLY A 5 -10.97 -11.19 11.17
CA GLY A 5 -11.08 -10.25 12.29
C GLY A 5 -11.73 -8.92 11.90
N LEU A 6 -12.31 -8.24 12.90
CA LEU A 6 -13.02 -6.95 12.86
C LEU A 6 -12.16 -5.74 12.42
N GLY A 7 -11.21 -5.92 11.50
CA GLY A 7 -10.37 -4.85 10.96
C GLY A 7 -11.18 -3.91 10.08
N VAL A 8 -10.76 -2.65 10.00
CA VAL A 8 -11.34 -1.69 9.04
C VAL A 8 -11.05 -2.23 7.62
N PRO A 9 -12.07 -2.51 6.77
CA PRO A 9 -11.88 -3.22 5.50
C PRO A 9 -10.84 -2.61 4.55
N ALA A 10 -10.58 -1.31 4.67
CA ALA A 10 -9.53 -0.61 3.93
C ALA A 10 -8.13 -1.24 4.09
N TRP A 11 -7.84 -1.91 5.21
CA TRP A 11 -6.56 -2.56 5.44
C TRP A 11 -6.30 -3.75 4.52
N ASP A 12 -7.34 -4.39 3.99
CA ASP A 12 -7.20 -5.48 3.00
C ASP A 12 -6.60 -4.95 1.69
N LEU A 13 -6.82 -3.67 1.39
CA LEU A 13 -6.28 -2.99 0.22
C LEU A 13 -5.00 -2.20 0.48
N ALA A 14 -4.45 -2.25 1.71
CA ALA A 14 -3.25 -1.50 2.08
C ALA A 14 -2.07 -1.81 1.15
N ARG A 15 -1.86 -3.09 0.81
CA ARG A 15 -0.75 -3.55 -0.04
C ARG A 15 -0.82 -3.05 -1.47
N PRO A 16 -1.90 -3.32 -2.24
CA PRO A 16 -1.98 -2.82 -3.61
C PRO A 16 -1.99 -1.28 -3.66
N ALA A 17 -2.62 -0.60 -2.69
CA ALA A 17 -2.60 0.85 -2.60
C ALA A 17 -1.19 1.41 -2.33
N ALA A 18 -0.44 0.80 -1.40
CA ALA A 18 0.95 1.19 -1.11
C ALA A 18 1.86 1.00 -2.33
N TRP A 19 1.74 -0.13 -3.04
CA TRP A 19 2.54 -0.38 -4.24
C TRP A 19 2.24 0.63 -5.35
N TYR A 20 0.97 0.94 -5.60
CA TYR A 20 0.60 1.97 -6.55
C TYR A 20 1.18 3.34 -6.14
N ALA A 21 1.03 3.74 -4.87
CA ALA A 21 1.56 5.00 -4.35
C ALA A 21 3.11 5.08 -4.42
N CYS A 22 3.81 3.95 -4.31
CA CYS A 22 5.26 3.86 -4.46
C CYS A 22 5.72 3.79 -5.92
N GLY A 23 4.82 3.66 -6.90
CA GLY A 23 5.15 3.43 -8.30
C GLY A 23 5.57 1.99 -8.63
N LEU A 24 5.31 1.04 -7.73
CA LEU A 24 5.64 -0.38 -7.87
C LEU A 24 4.53 -1.19 -8.55
N LEU A 25 3.31 -0.65 -8.60
CA LEU A 25 2.18 -1.23 -9.33
C LEU A 25 1.83 -0.31 -10.51
N PRO A 26 1.82 -0.81 -11.75
CA PRO A 26 1.43 -0.02 -12.91
C PRO A 26 0.03 0.58 -12.76
N PRO A 27 -0.22 1.81 -13.25
CA PRO A 27 -1.54 2.43 -13.14
C PRO A 27 -2.67 1.63 -13.76
N ASP A 28 -2.45 1.02 -14.92
CA ASP A 28 -3.47 0.21 -15.59
C ASP A 28 -3.85 -1.04 -14.78
N ASP A 29 -2.87 -1.66 -14.12
CA ASP A 29 -3.11 -2.81 -13.24
C ASP A 29 -3.87 -2.40 -11.97
N TRP A 30 -3.51 -1.25 -11.39
CA TRP A 30 -4.24 -0.68 -10.26
C TRP A 30 -5.70 -0.36 -10.62
N THR A 31 -5.93 0.34 -11.73
CA THR A 31 -7.27 0.67 -12.21
C THR A 31 -8.09 -0.58 -12.48
N ARG A 32 -7.52 -1.56 -13.19
CA ARG A 32 -8.20 -2.83 -13.48
C ARG A 32 -8.58 -3.59 -12.20
N PHE A 33 -7.67 -3.69 -11.24
CA PHE A 33 -7.94 -4.32 -9.96
C PHE A 33 -9.06 -3.61 -9.21
N LEU A 34 -8.97 -2.28 -9.06
CA LEU A 34 -9.92 -1.50 -8.29
C LEU A 34 -11.33 -1.54 -8.90
N THR A 35 -11.42 -1.46 -10.24
CA THR A 35 -12.70 -1.60 -10.96
C THR A 35 -13.34 -2.95 -10.66
N ALA A 36 -12.60 -4.05 -10.80
CA ALA A 36 -13.13 -5.39 -10.51
C ALA A 36 -13.55 -5.55 -9.03
N TYR A 37 -12.80 -4.96 -8.10
CA TYR A 37 -13.14 -4.97 -6.67
C TYR A 37 -14.45 -4.21 -6.38
N GLN A 38 -14.64 -3.05 -7.00
CA GLN A 38 -15.87 -2.25 -6.88
C GLN A 38 -17.07 -2.93 -7.53
N GLU A 39 -16.91 -3.53 -8.72
CA GLU A 39 -17.94 -4.32 -9.41
C GLU A 39 -18.39 -5.53 -8.59
N ALA A 40 -17.49 -6.10 -7.80
CA ALA A 40 -17.79 -7.17 -6.85
C ALA A 40 -18.43 -6.68 -5.54
N ASN A 41 -18.75 -5.39 -5.40
CA ASN A 41 -19.26 -4.74 -4.19
C ASN A 41 -18.33 -4.88 -2.97
N GLY A 42 -17.01 -4.79 -3.19
CA GLY A 42 -16.03 -4.86 -2.12
C GLY A 42 -16.19 -3.72 -1.09
N PRO A 43 -16.19 -4.02 0.23
CA PRO A 43 -16.58 -3.05 1.27
C PRO A 43 -15.48 -2.03 1.65
N ALA A 44 -14.27 -2.18 1.11
CA ALA A 44 -13.09 -1.41 1.53
C ALA A 44 -13.04 0.02 0.98
N VAL A 45 -13.78 0.32 -0.08
CA VAL A 45 -13.80 1.60 -0.78
C VAL A 45 -15.22 1.90 -1.29
N PRO A 46 -15.56 3.17 -1.59
CA PRO A 46 -16.81 3.49 -2.26
C PRO A 46 -16.94 2.75 -3.60
N ALA A 47 -18.17 2.34 -3.96
CA ALA A 47 -18.44 1.75 -5.27
C ALA A 47 -18.17 2.71 -6.44
N THR A 48 -18.21 4.02 -6.17
CA THR A 48 -17.93 5.08 -7.13
C THR A 48 -17.21 6.24 -6.44
N GLY A 49 -16.34 6.94 -7.17
CA GLY A 49 -15.62 8.10 -6.66
C GLY A 49 -14.21 7.79 -6.17
N ASP A 50 -13.62 8.73 -5.45
CA ASP A 50 -12.23 8.67 -5.01
C ASP A 50 -12.05 7.62 -3.89
N PRO A 51 -11.19 6.58 -4.08
CA PRO A 51 -10.90 5.60 -3.04
C PRO A 51 -9.90 6.11 -1.99
N TRP A 52 -9.13 7.16 -2.29
CA TRP A 52 -8.00 7.61 -1.46
C TRP A 52 -8.37 8.07 -0.05
N PRO A 53 -9.54 8.67 0.22
CA PRO A 53 -9.96 8.96 1.59
C PRO A 53 -9.98 7.73 2.51
N ALA A 54 -10.26 6.54 1.97
CA ALA A 54 -10.20 5.28 2.72
C ALA A 54 -8.80 4.66 2.72
N LEU A 55 -8.02 4.85 1.65
CA LEU A 55 -6.77 4.14 1.40
C LEU A 55 -5.50 4.89 1.85
N ASP A 56 -5.53 6.21 2.03
CA ASP A 56 -4.32 7.01 2.31
C ASP A 56 -3.59 6.52 3.57
N VAL A 57 -4.31 6.44 4.69
CA VAL A 57 -3.74 5.99 5.97
C VAL A 57 -3.16 4.57 5.89
N PRO A 58 -3.89 3.53 5.43
CA PRO A 58 -3.33 2.18 5.36
C PRO A 58 -2.19 2.06 4.33
N ALA A 59 -2.25 2.76 3.20
CA ALA A 59 -1.19 2.76 2.20
C ALA A 59 0.11 3.37 2.77
N ARG A 60 0.01 4.53 3.42
CA ARG A 60 1.16 5.20 4.06
C ARG A 60 1.74 4.38 5.19
N ALA A 61 0.90 3.80 6.06
CA ALA A 61 1.34 2.96 7.16
C ALA A 61 2.12 1.74 6.66
N LEU A 62 1.60 1.03 5.65
CA LEU A 62 2.28 -0.13 5.08
C LEU A 62 3.56 0.26 4.34
N THR A 63 3.59 1.41 3.67
CA THR A 63 4.79 1.95 3.00
C THR A 63 5.90 2.19 4.03
N VAL A 64 5.60 2.87 5.14
CA VAL A 64 6.55 3.10 6.24
C VAL A 64 7.02 1.79 6.87
N GLN A 65 6.09 0.86 7.14
CA GLN A 65 6.44 -0.46 7.68
C GLN A 65 7.39 -1.23 6.73
N THR A 66 7.11 -1.19 5.42
CA THR A 66 7.90 -1.89 4.42
C THR A 66 9.29 -1.27 4.28
N ALA A 67 9.41 0.07 4.26
CA ALA A 67 10.68 0.77 4.27
C ALA A 67 11.53 0.42 5.50
N ALA A 68 10.93 0.46 6.70
CA ALA A 68 11.63 0.12 7.94
C ALA A 68 12.16 -1.33 7.93
N LEU A 69 11.36 -2.28 7.43
CA LEU A 69 11.76 -3.67 7.31
C LEU A 69 12.89 -3.85 6.29
N ALA A 70 12.80 -3.18 5.13
CA ALA A 70 13.81 -3.21 4.08
C ALA A 70 15.17 -2.71 4.59
N ILE A 71 15.18 -1.54 5.24
CA ILE A 71 16.40 -0.96 5.86
C ILE A 71 17.00 -1.93 6.88
N THR A 72 16.17 -2.47 7.78
CA THR A 72 16.63 -3.40 8.83
C THR A 72 17.28 -4.64 8.22
N LYS A 73 16.69 -5.21 7.16
CA LYS A 73 17.22 -6.40 6.48
C LYS A 73 18.50 -6.10 5.70
N ALA A 74 18.56 -4.96 5.00
CA ALA A 74 19.74 -4.57 4.24
C ALA A 74 20.95 -4.31 5.15
N LEU A 75 20.74 -3.62 6.28
CA LEU A 75 21.77 -3.42 7.30
C LEU A 75 22.25 -4.74 7.90
N ALA A 76 21.33 -5.65 8.25
CA ALA A 76 21.69 -6.95 8.79
C ALA A 76 22.50 -7.81 7.80
N ALA A 77 22.32 -7.60 6.50
CA ALA A 77 22.99 -8.32 5.42
C ALA A 77 24.21 -7.57 4.84
N ASP A 78 24.57 -6.40 5.39
CA ASP A 78 25.66 -5.53 4.90
C ASP A 78 25.61 -5.29 3.38
N ARG A 79 24.42 -4.97 2.87
CA ARG A 79 24.18 -4.71 1.44
C ARG A 79 23.42 -3.40 1.23
N PRO A 80 23.54 -2.77 0.05
CA PRO A 80 22.64 -1.69 -0.32
C PRO A 80 21.20 -2.19 -0.48
N LEU A 81 20.25 -1.25 -0.44
CA LEU A 81 18.85 -1.49 -0.84
C LEU A 81 18.81 -1.82 -2.33
N ASP A 82 17.93 -2.75 -2.72
CA ASP A 82 17.59 -2.95 -4.12
C ASP A 82 16.65 -1.85 -4.65
N GLU A 83 16.35 -1.88 -5.94
CA GLU A 83 15.52 -0.87 -6.61
C GLU A 83 14.10 -0.77 -5.99
N ILE A 84 13.51 -1.90 -5.63
CA ILE A 84 12.16 -1.95 -5.04
C ILE A 84 12.20 -1.39 -3.63
N GLU A 85 13.17 -1.83 -2.83
CA GLU A 85 13.39 -1.35 -1.46
C GLU A 85 13.66 0.16 -1.44
N GLN A 86 14.47 0.66 -2.38
CA GLN A 86 14.75 2.09 -2.52
C GLN A 86 13.49 2.88 -2.90
N ALA A 87 12.66 2.37 -3.81
CA ALA A 87 11.42 3.05 -4.22
C ALA A 87 10.44 3.27 -3.04
N VAL A 88 10.34 2.29 -2.14
CA VAL A 88 9.50 2.42 -0.93
C VAL A 88 10.08 3.44 0.04
N VAL A 89 11.41 3.45 0.24
CA VAL A 89 12.08 4.45 1.09
C VAL A 89 11.93 5.86 0.53
N ASP A 90 12.10 6.03 -0.79
CA ASP A 90 11.91 7.31 -1.45
C ASP A 90 10.45 7.79 -1.36
N ALA A 91 9.48 6.86 -1.39
CA ALA A 91 8.08 7.18 -1.18
C ALA A 91 7.83 7.75 0.22
N CYS A 92 8.46 7.20 1.27
CA CYS A 92 8.38 7.76 2.62
C CYS A 92 8.91 9.21 2.67
N ALA A 93 10.01 9.51 1.97
CA ALA A 93 10.62 10.84 1.97
C ALA A 93 9.74 11.92 1.29
N ARG A 94 8.84 11.52 0.38
CA ARG A 94 7.88 12.44 -0.28
C ARG A 94 6.62 12.68 0.54
N MET A 95 6.37 11.92 1.60
CA MET A 95 5.16 12.10 2.41
C MET A 95 5.25 13.41 3.19
N PRO A 96 4.19 14.24 3.18
CA PRO A 96 4.18 15.45 3.99
C PRO A 96 4.24 15.07 5.48
N ALA A 97 5.05 15.81 6.24
CA ALA A 97 4.90 15.87 7.68
C ALA A 97 3.52 16.51 7.94
N GLY A 98 2.62 15.75 8.55
CA GLY A 98 1.25 16.18 8.83
C GLY A 98 1.18 17.38 9.77
#